data_AF-A0A7V3NZF1-F1
#
_entry.id   AF-A0A7V3NZF1-F1
#
_cell.length_a   1.000
_cell.length_b   1.000
_cell.length_c   1.000
_cell.angle_alpha   90.00
_cell.angle_beta   90.00
_cell.angle_gamma   90.00
#
_symmetry.space_group_name_H-M   'P 1'
#
loop_
_entity.id
_entity.type
_entity.pdbx_description
1 polymer ?
#
loop_
_entity_poly.entity_id
_entity_poly.type
_entity_poly.pdbx_seq_one_letter_code
_entity_poly.pdbx_strand_id
1 'polypeptide(L)'
;MKKRNLIIASAEEAFSEYLFFQLSSYPVKIFRCHVLSDLLFRVREKEADILIIDSILEGIPNYEIIPLLRKSDPHLPIIALTADSSVETSQKLRQEGIFFLAMKPVDIKEIGLVMDDVLRMLTEKEQRRNLKMAKVITLPTQEKGLLPEDEKFRRVQEICAQHEGRRGDLLIVLQKIQGIFGYVPEATFETVSSALGVTRSEIFGVLTFYNRFHLTPRGKHTIRACRGTACHFRGAPSIIQAIKDHLGLKPGKDTTDDFLFSLEEVACLGACGIAPVMTIDEETYGNRTPALAIEAIANYEEMEKKAAEEKKAA
;
A
#
# COMPACT_ATOMS: atom_id res chain seq x y z
N MET A 1 18.23 5.13 -18.82
CA MET A 1 18.02 4.68 -17.42
C MET A 1 18.73 5.63 -16.48
N LYS A 2 18.02 6.20 -15.50
CA LYS A 2 18.64 7.07 -14.49
C LYS A 2 19.56 6.18 -13.63
N LYS A 3 20.86 6.50 -13.55
CA LYS A 3 21.79 5.79 -12.65
C LYS A 3 21.43 6.18 -11.22
N ARG A 4 21.16 5.18 -10.36
CA ARG A 4 20.83 5.39 -8.94
C ARG A 4 22.10 5.57 -8.13
N ASN A 5 22.04 6.35 -7.06
CA ASN A 5 23.18 6.61 -6.20
C ASN A 5 23.20 5.61 -5.04
N LEU A 6 24.21 4.75 -4.99
CA LEU A 6 24.47 3.85 -3.87
C LEU A 6 25.56 4.47 -2.99
N ILE A 7 25.28 4.64 -1.70
CA ILE A 7 26.29 5.04 -0.71
C ILE A 7 26.76 3.81 0.06
N ILE A 8 28.07 3.63 0.13
CA ILE A 8 28.73 2.65 1.00
C ILE A 8 29.39 3.43 2.13
N ALA A 9 28.85 3.31 3.33
CA ALA A 9 29.35 3.93 4.54
C ALA A 9 30.13 2.89 5.37
N SER A 10 31.45 2.95 5.31
CA SER A 10 32.33 2.08 6.10
C SER A 10 33.61 2.81 6.47
N ALA A 11 34.05 2.63 7.72
CA ALA A 11 35.36 3.11 8.17
C ALA A 11 36.53 2.25 7.62
N GLU A 12 36.25 1.03 7.16
CA GLU A 12 37.23 0.10 6.60
C GLU A 12 37.39 0.35 5.10
N GLU A 13 38.48 1.02 4.71
CA GLU A 13 38.73 1.41 3.31
C GLU A 13 38.77 0.20 2.37
N ALA A 14 39.50 -0.86 2.76
CA ALA A 14 39.61 -2.11 2.00
C ALA A 14 38.25 -2.80 1.81
N PHE A 15 37.39 -2.76 2.82
CA PHE A 15 36.05 -3.34 2.75
C PHE A 15 35.13 -2.50 1.84
N SER A 16 35.23 -1.17 1.91
CA SER A 16 34.51 -0.28 0.98
C SER A 16 34.94 -0.49 -0.47
N GLU A 17 36.22 -0.75 -0.71
CA GLU A 17 36.81 -0.98 -2.04
C GLU A 17 36.39 -2.34 -2.59
N TYR A 18 36.37 -3.37 -1.74
CA TYR A 18 35.84 -4.68 -2.08
C TYR A 18 34.36 -4.60 -2.51
N LEU A 19 33.50 -3.97 -1.70
CA LEU A 19 32.09 -3.78 -2.04
C LEU A 19 31.92 -2.94 -3.31
N PHE A 20 32.75 -1.90 -3.50
CA PHE A 20 32.76 -1.11 -4.72
C PHE A 20 32.99 -1.99 -5.95
N PHE A 21 34.01 -2.87 -5.94
CA PHE A 21 34.32 -3.73 -7.08
C PHE A 21 33.19 -4.72 -7.36
N GLN A 22 32.62 -5.34 -6.33
CA GLN A 22 31.52 -6.31 -6.49
C GLN A 22 30.26 -5.64 -7.05
N LEU A 23 29.92 -4.46 -6.55
CA LEU A 23 28.69 -3.75 -6.89
C LEU A 23 28.83 -2.89 -8.17
N SER A 24 30.04 -2.74 -8.70
CA SER A 24 30.29 -2.02 -9.97
C SER A 24 29.62 -2.67 -11.17
N SER A 25 29.25 -3.95 -11.06
CA SER A 25 28.49 -4.69 -12.06
C SER A 25 27.01 -4.22 -12.17
N TYR A 26 26.49 -3.55 -11.14
CA TYR A 26 25.12 -3.08 -11.08
C TYR A 26 24.96 -1.67 -11.72
N PRO A 27 23.76 -1.30 -12.21
CA PRO A 27 23.50 0.00 -12.84
C PRO A 27 23.36 1.15 -11.82
N VAL A 28 24.30 1.23 -10.86
CA VAL A 28 24.35 2.22 -9.78
C VAL A 28 25.63 3.07 -9.88
N LYS A 29 25.53 4.33 -9.47
CA LYS A 29 26.67 5.20 -9.22
C LYS A 29 27.05 5.05 -7.74
N ILE A 30 28.21 4.46 -7.49
CA ILE A 30 28.67 4.15 -6.14
C ILE A 30 29.44 5.33 -5.57
N PHE A 31 29.11 5.69 -4.35
CA PHE A 31 29.76 6.71 -3.56
C PHE A 31 30.24 6.08 -2.26
N ARG A 32 31.51 6.28 -1.92
CA ARG A 32 32.09 5.80 -0.67
C ARG A 32 32.10 6.95 0.33
N CYS A 33 31.64 6.68 1.55
CA CYS A 33 31.64 7.62 2.67
C CYS A 33 32.36 6.96 3.83
N HIS A 34 33.38 7.64 4.35
CA HIS A 34 34.14 7.19 5.52
C HIS A 34 33.81 8.01 6.77
N VAL A 35 33.06 9.11 6.59
CA VAL A 35 32.75 10.12 7.61
C VAL A 35 31.23 10.25 7.73
N LEU A 36 30.72 10.30 8.96
CA LEU A 36 29.30 10.44 9.29
C LEU A 36 28.72 11.78 8.82
N SER A 37 29.49 12.86 8.90
CA SER A 37 29.02 14.18 8.44
C SER A 37 28.75 14.23 6.93
N ASP A 38 29.62 13.62 6.11
CA ASP A 38 29.41 13.46 4.66
C ASP A 38 28.22 12.55 4.37
N LEU A 39 28.06 11.45 5.12
CA LEU A 39 26.90 10.57 5.01
C LEU A 39 25.58 11.31 5.29
N LEU A 40 25.50 12.01 6.43
CA LEU A 40 24.29 12.75 6.81
C LEU A 40 23.97 13.87 5.82
N PHE A 41 24.99 14.57 5.31
CA PHE A 41 24.82 15.59 4.28
C PHE A 41 24.19 15.02 3.02
N ARG A 42 24.75 13.92 2.48
CA ARG A 42 24.24 13.30 1.25
C ARG A 42 22.83 12.71 1.41
N VAL A 43 22.52 12.15 2.57
CA VAL A 43 21.17 11.67 2.85
C VAL A 43 20.18 12.84 2.95
N ARG A 44 20.57 13.94 3.59
CA ARG A 44 19.72 15.14 3.71
C ARG A 44 19.44 15.82 2.37
N GLU A 45 20.44 15.91 1.49
CA GLU A 45 20.30 16.45 0.13
C GLU A 45 19.62 15.47 -0.84
N LYS A 46 19.15 14.30 -0.35
CA LYS A 46 18.51 13.24 -1.14
C LYS A 46 19.37 12.73 -2.30
N GLU A 47 20.68 12.71 -2.09
CA GLU A 47 21.63 12.15 -3.05
C GLU A 47 21.79 10.64 -2.89
N ALA A 48 21.24 10.04 -1.84
CA ALA A 48 21.30 8.60 -1.60
C ALA A 48 20.00 7.91 -2.04
N ASP A 49 20.07 7.00 -3.01
CA ASP A 49 18.94 6.12 -3.34
C ASP A 49 19.00 4.81 -2.53
N ILE A 50 20.21 4.37 -2.17
CA ILE A 50 20.49 3.13 -1.45
C ILE A 50 21.65 3.41 -0.49
N LEU A 51 21.57 2.88 0.74
CA LEU A 51 22.66 2.96 1.71
C LEU A 51 23.06 1.57 2.20
N ILE A 52 24.35 1.26 2.10
CA ILE A 52 24.99 0.17 2.82
C ILE A 52 25.78 0.79 3.96
N ILE A 53 25.48 0.43 5.20
CA ILE A 53 26.19 0.93 6.39
C ILE A 53 26.85 -0.23 7.13
N ASP A 54 28.15 -0.07 7.40
CA ASP A 54 28.92 -1.03 8.18
C ASP A 54 28.46 -1.08 9.65
N SER A 55 28.94 -2.04 10.43
CA SER A 55 28.59 -2.18 11.85
C SER A 55 28.97 -0.96 12.67
N ILE A 56 30.07 -0.30 12.30
CA ILE A 56 30.62 0.88 12.97
C ILE A 56 31.11 1.86 11.90
N LEU A 57 30.77 3.14 12.06
CA LEU A 57 31.27 4.25 11.25
C LEU A 57 31.80 5.33 12.18
N GLU A 58 33.07 5.71 12.05
CA GLU A 58 33.74 6.67 12.95
C GLU A 58 33.61 6.33 14.46
N GLY A 59 33.64 5.04 14.79
CA GLY A 59 33.49 4.58 16.18
C GLY A 59 32.05 4.61 16.71
N ILE A 60 31.08 5.05 15.90
CA ILE A 60 29.66 5.06 16.26
C ILE A 60 29.00 3.82 15.64
N PRO A 61 28.27 3.02 16.44
CA PRO A 61 27.58 1.85 15.93
C PRO A 61 26.38 2.23 15.06
N ASN A 62 26.07 1.40 14.07
CA ASN A 62 25.02 1.69 13.10
C ASN A 62 23.62 1.87 13.71
N TYR A 63 23.30 1.24 14.84
CA TYR A 63 22.01 1.38 15.52
C TYR A 63 21.80 2.78 16.13
N GLU A 64 22.86 3.55 16.35
CA GLU A 64 22.75 4.97 16.76
C GLU A 64 22.64 5.90 15.56
N ILE A 65 23.25 5.52 14.43
CA ILE A 65 23.27 6.33 13.20
C ILE A 65 21.95 6.22 12.43
N ILE A 66 21.37 5.02 12.35
CA ILE A 66 20.17 4.74 11.57
C ILE A 66 18.96 5.60 11.99
N PRO A 67 18.66 5.82 13.29
CA PRO A 67 17.61 6.74 13.70
C PRO A 67 17.80 8.18 13.19
N LEU A 68 19.04 8.66 13.11
CA LEU A 68 19.36 10.00 12.59
C LEU A 68 19.13 10.08 11.08
N LEU A 69 19.50 9.02 10.36
CA LEU A 69 19.24 8.91 8.92
C LEU A 69 17.75 8.83 8.64
N ARG A 70 16.99 8.07 9.43
CA ARG A 70 15.53 7.92 9.31
C ARG A 70 14.77 9.22 9.53
N LYS A 71 15.25 10.11 10.42
CA LYS A 71 14.71 11.47 10.57
C LYS A 71 14.85 12.31 9.30
N SER A 72 15.90 12.07 8.51
CA SER A 72 16.18 12.81 7.27
C SER A 72 15.48 12.19 6.06
N ASP A 73 15.53 10.85 5.94
CA ASP A 73 14.83 10.07 4.93
C ASP A 73 14.21 8.78 5.53
N PRO A 74 12.89 8.78 5.80
CA PRO A 74 12.18 7.61 6.32
C PRO A 74 12.10 6.44 5.34
N HIS A 75 12.34 6.65 4.05
CA HIS A 75 12.10 5.66 2.99
C HIS A 75 13.37 5.14 2.31
N LEU A 76 14.54 5.65 2.71
CA LEU A 76 15.84 5.18 2.25
C LEU A 76 16.00 3.67 2.55
N PRO A 77 16.22 2.81 1.55
CA PRO A 77 16.59 1.43 1.81
C PRO A 77 17.99 1.37 2.41
N ILE A 78 18.07 0.90 3.66
CA ILE A 78 19.31 0.75 4.42
C ILE A 78 19.62 -0.74 4.54
N ILE A 79 20.77 -1.16 4.03
CA ILE A 79 21.37 -2.46 4.24
C ILE A 79 22.40 -2.30 5.35
N ALA A 80 22.09 -2.80 6.54
CA ALA A 80 22.99 -2.73 7.68
C ALA A 80 23.87 -3.98 7.73
N LEU A 81 25.16 -3.81 7.98
CA LEU A 81 26.08 -4.91 8.25
C LEU A 81 26.28 -5.03 9.76
N THR A 82 26.33 -6.26 10.27
CA THR A 82 26.62 -6.51 11.69
C THR A 82 27.77 -7.51 11.83
N ALA A 83 28.69 -7.23 12.74
CA ALA A 83 29.69 -8.18 13.21
C ALA A 83 29.25 -8.90 14.50
N ASP A 84 28.14 -8.45 15.11
CA ASP A 84 27.62 -8.96 16.38
C ASP A 84 26.35 -9.79 16.14
N SER A 85 26.30 -10.97 16.76
CA SER A 85 25.17 -11.89 16.75
C SER A 85 24.18 -11.63 17.90
N SER A 86 24.40 -10.59 18.71
CA SER A 86 23.51 -10.22 19.80
C SER A 86 22.09 -9.94 19.30
N VAL A 87 21.13 -10.64 19.92
CA VAL A 87 19.70 -10.57 19.57
C VAL A 87 19.16 -9.15 19.78
N GLU A 88 19.68 -8.41 20.76
CA GLU A 88 19.27 -7.04 21.08
C GLU A 88 19.59 -6.04 19.96
N THR A 89 20.79 -6.12 19.39
CA THR A 89 21.23 -5.24 18.29
C THR A 89 20.40 -5.51 17.03
N SER A 90 20.17 -6.79 16.73
CA SER A 90 19.34 -7.22 15.60
C SER A 90 17.88 -6.77 15.75
N GLN A 91 17.33 -6.78 16.97
CA GLN A 91 15.97 -6.31 17.24
C GLN A 91 15.85 -4.79 17.08
N LYS A 92 16.77 -4.01 17.66
CA LYS A 92 16.78 -2.54 17.54
C LYS A 92 16.85 -2.10 16.08
N LEU A 93 17.76 -2.69 15.31
CA LEU A 93 17.90 -2.36 13.88
C LEU A 93 16.65 -2.68 13.06
N ARG A 94 16.00 -3.83 13.32
CA ARG A 94 14.73 -4.18 12.66
C ARG A 94 13.57 -3.26 13.06
N GLN A 95 13.53 -2.80 14.31
CA GLN A 95 12.52 -1.84 14.78
C GLN A 95 12.64 -0.48 14.09
N GLU A 96 13.85 -0.07 13.71
CA GLU A 96 14.12 1.15 12.92
C GLU A 96 13.80 0.98 11.41
N GLY A 97 13.32 -0.19 11.00
CA GLY A 97 12.84 -0.46 9.65
C GLY A 97 13.94 -0.53 8.60
N ILE A 98 15.10 -1.12 8.90
CA ILE A 98 16.13 -1.42 7.90
C ILE A 98 15.58 -2.36 6.81
N PHE A 99 16.13 -2.26 5.60
CA PHE A 99 15.73 -3.11 4.47
C PHE A 99 16.30 -4.52 4.63
N PHE A 100 17.56 -4.63 5.04
CA PHE A 100 18.23 -5.91 5.21
C PHE A 100 19.35 -5.81 6.27
N LEU A 101 19.58 -6.91 6.99
CA LEU A 101 20.68 -7.05 7.95
C LEU A 101 21.59 -8.19 7.50
N ALA A 102 22.82 -7.88 7.09
CA ALA A 102 23.80 -8.89 6.68
C ALA A 102 24.83 -9.13 7.80
N MET A 103 25.17 -10.39 8.07
CA MET A 103 26.22 -10.74 9.04
C MET A 103 27.59 -10.76 8.36
N LYS A 104 28.63 -10.23 9.01
CA LYS A 104 30.03 -10.43 8.61
C LYS A 104 30.47 -11.86 8.95
N PRO A 105 31.25 -12.57 8.12
CA PRO A 105 31.76 -12.16 6.81
C PRO A 105 30.66 -12.16 5.75
N VAL A 106 30.56 -11.07 4.99
CA VAL A 106 29.39 -10.85 4.13
C VAL A 106 29.46 -11.74 2.88
N ASP A 107 28.42 -12.52 2.62
CA ASP A 107 28.29 -13.28 1.37
C ASP A 107 27.89 -12.33 0.24
N ILE A 108 28.73 -12.23 -0.78
CA ILE A 108 28.48 -11.40 -1.96
C ILE A 108 27.17 -11.81 -2.65
N LYS A 109 26.85 -13.12 -2.66
CA LYS A 109 25.62 -13.60 -3.27
C LYS A 109 24.39 -13.08 -2.53
N GLU A 110 24.48 -12.98 -1.21
CA GLU A 110 23.43 -12.43 -0.36
C GLU A 110 23.24 -10.94 -0.60
N ILE A 111 24.34 -10.15 -0.63
CA ILE A 111 24.26 -8.73 -1.01
C ILE A 111 23.69 -8.58 -2.42
N GLY A 112 24.09 -9.42 -3.37
CA GLY A 112 23.63 -9.39 -4.75
C GLY A 112 22.12 -9.59 -4.87
N LEU A 113 21.58 -10.61 -4.19
CA LEU A 113 20.13 -10.88 -4.13
C LEU A 113 19.37 -9.71 -3.49
N VAL A 114 19.87 -9.18 -2.38
CA VAL A 114 19.29 -8.01 -1.72
C VAL A 114 19.37 -6.80 -2.64
N MET A 115 20.45 -6.64 -3.40
CA MET A 115 20.61 -5.54 -4.34
C MET A 115 19.64 -5.64 -5.51
N ASP A 116 19.39 -6.84 -6.04
CA ASP A 116 18.35 -7.08 -7.04
C ASP A 116 16.96 -6.74 -6.48
N ASP A 117 16.66 -7.13 -5.25
CA ASP A 117 15.38 -6.82 -4.59
C ASP A 117 15.23 -5.32 -4.29
N VAL A 118 16.29 -4.63 -3.86
CA VAL A 118 16.29 -3.17 -3.65
C VAL A 118 16.13 -2.45 -4.97
N LEU A 119 16.85 -2.86 -6.02
CA LEU A 119 16.74 -2.25 -7.34
C LEU A 119 15.38 -2.52 -7.96
N ARG A 120 14.79 -3.70 -7.76
CA ARG A 120 13.41 -4.01 -8.14
C ARG A 120 12.45 -3.13 -7.35
N MET A 121 12.58 -3.03 -6.03
CA MET A 121 11.74 -2.16 -5.19
C MET A 121 11.84 -0.70 -5.60
N LEU A 122 13.03 -0.19 -5.89
CA LEU A 122 13.24 1.20 -6.28
C LEU A 122 12.75 1.45 -7.72
N THR A 123 12.91 0.49 -8.62
CA THR A 123 12.38 0.55 -9.98
C THR A 123 10.86 0.43 -9.95
N GLU A 124 10.29 -0.37 -9.07
CA GLU A 124 8.87 -0.43 -8.79
C GLU A 124 8.37 0.83 -8.08
N LYS A 125 9.14 1.47 -7.20
CA LYS A 125 8.79 2.76 -6.56
C LYS A 125 8.81 3.89 -7.57
N GLU A 126 9.81 3.96 -8.44
CA GLU A 126 9.88 4.90 -9.56
C GLU A 126 8.83 4.59 -10.61
N GLN A 127 8.63 3.33 -10.94
CA GLN A 127 7.51 2.91 -11.76
C GLN A 127 6.25 3.36 -11.08
N ARG A 128 5.98 3.13 -9.78
CA ARG A 128 4.84 3.65 -9.00
C ARG A 128 4.78 5.17 -8.92
N ARG A 129 5.88 5.93 -9.05
CA ARG A 129 5.94 7.41 -9.01
C ARG A 129 5.68 8.03 -10.38
N ASN A 130 6.33 7.50 -11.41
CA ASN A 130 6.09 7.79 -12.82
C ASN A 130 4.74 7.21 -13.24
N LEU A 131 4.30 6.14 -12.60
CA LEU A 131 2.94 5.62 -12.62
C LEU A 131 2.07 6.64 -11.89
N LYS A 132 2.35 7.10 -10.67
CA LYS A 132 1.55 8.20 -10.09
C LYS A 132 1.41 9.45 -11.01
N MET A 133 2.23 9.62 -12.05
CA MET A 133 1.95 10.48 -13.22
C MET A 133 1.37 9.79 -14.50
N ALA A 134 1.56 8.48 -14.76
CA ALA A 134 1.10 7.70 -15.93
C ALA A 134 0.27 6.42 -15.67
N LYS A 135 0.50 5.69 -14.56
CA LYS A 135 -0.52 4.89 -13.84
C LYS A 135 -0.65 5.28 -12.34
N VAL A 136 -1.35 6.39 -12.04
CA VAL A 136 -2.50 6.19 -11.17
C VAL A 136 -3.08 4.90 -11.72
N ILE A 137 -3.35 3.87 -10.93
CA ILE A 137 -4.36 2.96 -11.47
C ILE A 137 -5.48 3.94 -11.79
N THR A 138 -5.60 4.38 -13.05
CA THR A 138 -6.77 4.92 -13.63
C THR A 138 -7.59 3.64 -13.77
N LEU A 139 -7.95 3.05 -12.61
CA LEU A 139 -9.32 3.10 -12.14
C LEU A 139 -9.74 4.48 -12.57
N PRO A 140 -10.43 4.61 -13.73
CA PRO A 140 -10.96 5.89 -14.17
C PRO A 140 -11.42 6.59 -12.91
N THR A 141 -10.77 7.73 -12.60
CA THR A 141 -11.02 8.57 -11.43
C THR A 141 -12.44 8.35 -11.01
N GLN A 142 -12.67 7.56 -9.94
CA GLN A 142 -13.95 6.87 -9.70
C GLN A 142 -15.08 7.43 -10.56
N GLU A 143 -15.26 6.93 -11.78
CA GLU A 143 -16.47 7.24 -12.54
C GLU A 143 -17.58 6.37 -11.93
N LYS A 144 -17.77 6.54 -10.62
CA LYS A 144 -18.92 6.03 -9.90
C LYS A 144 -20.12 6.76 -10.51
N GLY A 145 -20.75 6.10 -11.47
CA GLY A 145 -22.14 6.34 -11.80
C GLY A 145 -22.45 7.30 -12.95
N LEU A 146 -21.74 7.25 -14.08
CA LEU A 146 -22.19 8.02 -15.27
C LEU A 146 -22.07 7.32 -16.64
N LEU A 147 -21.76 6.02 -16.68
CA LEU A 147 -21.85 5.24 -17.93
C LEU A 147 -23.24 4.57 -18.02
N PRO A 148 -23.93 4.64 -19.18
CA PRO A 148 -25.13 3.85 -19.45
C PRO A 148 -24.85 2.36 -19.20
N GLU A 149 -25.83 1.61 -18.68
CA GLU A 149 -25.65 0.18 -18.36
C GLU A 149 -25.14 -0.61 -19.57
N ASP A 150 -25.63 -0.29 -20.76
CA ASP A 150 -25.24 -0.93 -22.02
C ASP A 150 -23.73 -0.79 -22.30
N GLU A 151 -23.15 0.38 -22.00
CA GLU A 151 -21.72 0.63 -22.21
C GLU A 151 -20.85 -0.09 -21.17
N LYS A 152 -21.33 -0.21 -19.93
CA LYS A 152 -20.65 -1.00 -18.91
C LYS A 152 -20.59 -2.48 -19.31
N PHE A 153 -21.69 -3.05 -19.80
CA PHE A 153 -21.72 -4.44 -20.28
C PHE A 153 -20.82 -4.65 -21.51
N ARG A 154 -20.77 -3.68 -22.44
CA ARG A 154 -19.81 -3.74 -23.56
C ARG A 154 -18.35 -3.79 -23.07
N ARG A 155 -18.02 -2.97 -22.06
CA ARG A 155 -16.69 -2.96 -21.44
C ARG A 155 -16.35 -4.30 -20.79
N VAL A 156 -17.33 -4.97 -20.16
CA VAL A 156 -17.14 -6.33 -19.61
C VAL A 156 -16.81 -7.32 -20.72
N GLN A 157 -17.52 -7.27 -21.85
CA GLN A 157 -17.23 -8.13 -23.00
C GLN A 157 -15.81 -7.89 -23.53
N GLU A 158 -15.39 -6.63 -23.68
CA GLU A 158 -14.03 -6.26 -24.10
C GLU A 158 -12.96 -6.83 -23.13
N ILE A 159 -13.19 -6.72 -21.83
CA ILE A 159 -12.29 -7.28 -20.80
C ILE A 159 -12.25 -8.81 -20.91
N CYS A 160 -13.39 -9.46 -21.04
CA CYS A 160 -13.48 -10.91 -21.13
C CYS A 160 -12.75 -11.43 -22.39
N ALA A 161 -12.88 -10.74 -23.53
CA ALA A 161 -12.17 -11.06 -24.75
C ALA A 161 -10.64 -10.96 -24.62
N GLN A 162 -10.12 -9.99 -23.86
CA GLN A 162 -8.67 -9.88 -23.60
C GLN A 162 -8.08 -11.05 -22.80
N HIS A 163 -8.93 -11.78 -22.07
CA HIS A 163 -8.56 -12.87 -21.18
C HIS A 163 -9.15 -14.22 -21.62
N GLU A 164 -9.58 -14.31 -22.87
CA GLU A 164 -10.24 -15.50 -23.41
C GLU A 164 -9.39 -16.77 -23.27
N GLY A 165 -10.01 -17.86 -22.81
CA GLY A 165 -9.37 -19.17 -22.59
C GLY A 165 -8.41 -19.24 -21.40
N ARG A 166 -8.20 -18.14 -20.66
CA ARG A 166 -7.26 -18.09 -19.53
C ARG A 166 -7.97 -18.26 -18.19
N ARG A 167 -8.36 -19.49 -17.83
CA ARG A 167 -9.05 -19.79 -16.55
C ARG A 167 -8.40 -19.15 -15.31
N GLY A 168 -7.07 -19.06 -15.26
CA GLY A 168 -6.31 -18.44 -14.17
C GLY A 168 -6.54 -16.93 -13.98
N ASP A 169 -7.07 -16.24 -14.99
CA ASP A 169 -7.30 -14.80 -14.97
C ASP A 169 -8.65 -14.42 -14.35
N LEU A 170 -9.45 -15.40 -13.86
CA LEU A 170 -10.77 -15.16 -13.26
C LEU A 170 -10.74 -14.05 -12.19
N LEU A 171 -9.77 -14.08 -11.28
CA LEU A 171 -9.64 -13.06 -10.23
C LEU A 171 -9.41 -11.66 -10.82
N ILE A 172 -8.59 -11.55 -11.87
CA ILE A 172 -8.26 -10.28 -12.54
C ILE A 172 -9.50 -9.74 -13.25
N VAL A 173 -10.24 -10.60 -13.96
CA VAL A 173 -11.46 -10.23 -14.67
C VAL A 173 -12.52 -9.73 -13.69
N LEU A 174 -12.78 -10.45 -12.59
CA LEU A 174 -13.73 -10.04 -11.56
C LEU A 174 -13.34 -8.70 -10.90
N GLN A 175 -12.05 -8.46 -10.67
CA GLN A 175 -11.56 -7.17 -10.15
C GLN A 175 -11.83 -6.02 -11.12
N LYS A 176 -11.63 -6.23 -12.43
CA LYS A 176 -11.92 -5.22 -13.45
C LYS A 176 -13.42 -4.93 -13.55
N ILE A 177 -14.27 -5.97 -13.49
CA ILE A 177 -15.73 -5.83 -13.48
C ILE A 177 -16.17 -5.02 -12.27
N GLN A 178 -15.67 -5.36 -11.08
CA GLN A 178 -15.95 -4.60 -9.86
C GLN A 178 -15.48 -3.14 -9.97
N GLY A 179 -14.38 -2.87 -10.69
CA GLY A 179 -13.94 -1.51 -10.97
C GLY A 179 -14.91 -0.68 -11.82
N ILE A 180 -15.69 -1.33 -12.69
CA ILE A 180 -16.68 -0.67 -13.56
C ILE A 180 -18.01 -0.43 -12.84
N PHE A 181 -18.50 -1.45 -12.13
CA PHE A 181 -19.82 -1.40 -11.50
C PHE A 181 -19.78 -0.98 -10.03
N GLY A 182 -18.64 -1.05 -9.37
CA GLY A 182 -18.50 -0.91 -7.91
C GLY A 182 -18.83 -2.19 -7.13
N TYR A 183 -19.40 -3.19 -7.81
CA TYR A 183 -19.74 -4.53 -7.35
C TYR A 183 -19.65 -5.50 -8.54
N VAL A 184 -19.90 -6.79 -8.36
CA VAL A 184 -19.93 -7.76 -9.45
C VAL A 184 -21.36 -8.22 -9.70
N PRO A 185 -22.05 -7.70 -10.73
CA PRO A 185 -23.42 -8.08 -11.03
C PRO A 185 -23.51 -9.51 -11.54
N GLU A 186 -24.51 -10.27 -11.09
CA GLU A 186 -24.74 -11.64 -11.56
C GLU A 186 -24.96 -11.74 -13.08
N ALA A 187 -25.51 -10.69 -13.70
CA ALA A 187 -25.67 -10.60 -15.15
C ALA A 187 -24.34 -10.73 -15.92
N THR A 188 -23.21 -10.45 -15.28
CA THR A 188 -21.88 -10.59 -15.91
C THR A 188 -21.36 -12.03 -15.91
N PHE A 189 -21.95 -12.93 -15.11
CA PHE A 189 -21.37 -14.26 -14.85
C PHE A 189 -21.38 -15.14 -16.09
N GLU A 190 -22.44 -15.09 -16.91
CA GLU A 190 -22.50 -15.88 -18.15
C GLU A 190 -21.43 -15.45 -19.16
N THR A 191 -21.14 -14.14 -19.22
CA THR A 191 -20.09 -13.60 -20.10
C THR A 191 -18.70 -14.05 -19.63
N VAL A 192 -18.45 -13.96 -18.33
CA VAL A 192 -17.18 -14.39 -17.70
C VAL A 192 -16.99 -15.91 -17.84
N SER A 193 -18.05 -16.68 -17.56
CA SER A 193 -18.10 -18.14 -17.68
C SER A 193 -17.73 -18.59 -19.11
N SER A 194 -18.39 -17.99 -20.11
CA SER A 194 -18.17 -18.32 -21.52
C SER A 194 -16.76 -17.96 -22.00
N ALA A 195 -16.24 -16.79 -21.61
CA ALA A 195 -14.93 -16.33 -22.08
C ALA A 195 -13.76 -17.09 -21.44
N LEU A 196 -13.85 -17.40 -20.14
CA LEU A 196 -12.75 -18.05 -19.41
C LEU A 196 -12.88 -19.58 -19.39
N GLY A 197 -14.05 -20.14 -19.71
CA GLY A 197 -14.31 -21.57 -19.59
C GLY A 197 -14.42 -22.05 -18.13
N VAL A 198 -15.01 -21.21 -17.27
CA VAL A 198 -15.23 -21.50 -15.84
C VAL A 198 -16.72 -21.60 -15.55
N THR A 199 -17.10 -22.41 -14.58
CA THR A 199 -18.50 -22.57 -14.16
C THR A 199 -18.95 -21.40 -13.28
N ARG A 200 -20.26 -21.15 -13.25
CA ARG A 200 -20.87 -20.16 -12.33
C ARG A 200 -20.55 -20.47 -10.85
N SER A 201 -20.44 -21.75 -10.49
CA SER A 201 -20.04 -22.18 -9.14
C SER A 201 -18.60 -21.79 -8.80
N GLU A 202 -17.66 -21.91 -9.74
CA GLU A 202 -16.29 -21.44 -9.55
C GLU A 202 -16.26 -19.91 -9.35
N ILE A 203 -17.04 -19.16 -10.14
CA ILE A 203 -17.17 -17.69 -9.98
C ILE A 203 -17.69 -17.34 -8.58
N PHE A 204 -18.80 -17.96 -8.16
CA PHE A 204 -19.35 -17.75 -6.82
C PHE A 204 -18.37 -18.14 -5.73
N GLY A 205 -17.63 -19.24 -5.89
CA GLY A 205 -16.60 -19.66 -4.95
C GLY A 205 -15.52 -18.60 -4.74
N VAL A 206 -15.06 -17.96 -5.82
CA VAL A 206 -14.10 -16.85 -5.73
C VAL A 206 -14.73 -15.62 -5.06
N LEU A 207 -15.96 -15.25 -5.44
CA LEU A 207 -16.64 -14.08 -4.89
C LEU A 207 -16.95 -14.21 -3.39
N THR A 208 -17.25 -15.41 -2.90
CA THR A 208 -17.52 -15.64 -1.47
C THR A 208 -16.26 -15.90 -0.65
N PHE A 209 -15.20 -16.43 -1.27
CA PHE A 209 -13.93 -16.69 -0.58
C PHE A 209 -13.12 -15.42 -0.30
N TYR A 210 -13.10 -14.47 -1.24
CA TYR A 210 -12.38 -13.22 -1.08
C TYR A 210 -13.29 -12.08 -0.60
N ASN A 211 -13.10 -11.64 0.64
CA ASN A 211 -13.83 -10.53 1.26
C ASN A 211 -13.76 -9.17 0.50
N ARG A 212 -12.90 -9.06 -0.51
CA ARG A 212 -12.76 -7.86 -1.34
C ARG A 212 -13.86 -7.74 -2.41
N PHE A 213 -14.55 -8.83 -2.74
CA PHE A 213 -15.62 -8.79 -3.73
C PHE A 213 -16.98 -8.51 -3.12
N HIS A 214 -17.81 -7.80 -3.87
CA HIS A 214 -19.15 -7.40 -3.45
C HIS A 214 -20.16 -7.84 -4.50
N LEU A 215 -21.19 -8.56 -4.06
CA LEU A 215 -22.30 -9.01 -4.92
C LEU A 215 -23.41 -7.96 -5.01
N THR A 216 -23.47 -7.06 -4.03
CA THR A 216 -24.49 -6.02 -3.92
C THR A 216 -23.91 -4.65 -4.23
N PRO A 217 -24.72 -3.74 -4.78
CA PRO A 217 -24.30 -2.35 -5.01
C PRO A 217 -23.82 -1.69 -3.72
N ARG A 218 -22.74 -0.92 -3.86
CA ARG A 218 -22.09 -0.17 -2.79
C ARG A 218 -22.39 1.32 -2.92
N GLY A 219 -22.36 2.00 -1.79
CA GLY A 219 -22.43 3.45 -1.72
C GLY A 219 -21.24 4.12 -2.37
N LYS A 220 -21.37 5.42 -2.64
CA LYS A 220 -20.32 6.25 -3.21
C LYS A 220 -19.06 6.30 -2.34
N HIS A 221 -19.22 6.24 -1.02
CA HIS A 221 -18.13 6.20 -0.06
C HIS A 221 -18.20 4.93 0.77
N THR A 222 -17.06 4.25 0.96
CA THR A 222 -16.99 3.05 1.79
C THR A 222 -16.28 3.35 3.10
N ILE A 223 -17.03 3.27 4.20
CA ILE A 223 -16.53 3.41 5.57
C ILE A 223 -16.14 2.03 6.07
N ARG A 224 -14.88 1.81 6.46
CA ARG A 224 -14.42 0.57 7.09
C ARG A 224 -14.12 0.82 8.54
N ALA A 225 -14.84 0.17 9.45
CA ALA A 225 -14.64 0.29 10.88
C ALA A 225 -13.94 -0.95 11.45
N CYS A 226 -12.81 -0.75 12.13
CA CYS A 226 -12.04 -1.87 12.69
C CYS A 226 -12.73 -2.46 13.93
N ARG A 227 -12.94 -3.77 13.90
CA ARG A 227 -13.42 -4.60 15.03
C ARG A 227 -12.33 -5.47 15.67
N GLY A 228 -11.07 -5.23 15.33
CA GLY A 228 -9.94 -5.97 15.90
C GLY A 228 -9.83 -5.76 17.40
N THR A 229 -9.15 -6.68 18.08
CA THR A 229 -9.05 -6.71 19.56
C THR A 229 -8.60 -5.37 20.15
N ALA A 230 -7.53 -4.76 19.62
CA ALA A 230 -7.02 -3.48 20.08
C ALA A 230 -8.06 -2.34 19.92
N CYS A 231 -8.83 -2.33 18.83
CA CYS A 231 -9.89 -1.35 18.61
C CYS A 231 -11.10 -1.64 19.52
N HIS A 232 -11.43 -2.91 19.73
CA HIS A 232 -12.52 -3.35 20.59
C HIS A 232 -12.34 -2.84 22.03
N PHE A 233 -11.18 -3.09 22.65
CA PHE A 233 -10.88 -2.62 24.01
C PHE A 233 -10.83 -1.10 24.15
N ARG A 234 -10.59 -0.38 23.04
CA ARG A 234 -10.58 1.09 23.01
C ARG A 234 -11.93 1.71 22.63
N GLY A 235 -13.01 0.92 22.60
CA GLY A 235 -14.36 1.43 22.41
C GLY A 235 -14.83 1.50 20.95
N ALA A 236 -14.23 0.75 20.02
CA ALA A 236 -14.73 0.68 18.64
C ALA A 236 -16.22 0.26 18.50
N PRO A 237 -16.80 -0.60 19.35
CA PRO A 237 -18.22 -0.94 19.26
C PRO A 237 -19.16 0.28 19.36
N SER A 238 -18.85 1.25 20.23
CA SER A 238 -19.68 2.46 20.37
C SER A 238 -19.53 3.39 19.18
N ILE A 239 -18.34 3.44 18.57
CA ILE A 239 -18.08 4.19 17.33
C ILE A 239 -18.90 3.60 16.18
N ILE A 240 -18.86 2.28 16.01
CA ILE A 240 -19.62 1.58 14.96
C ILE A 240 -21.12 1.82 15.13
N GLN A 241 -21.63 1.75 16.36
CA GLN A 241 -23.04 2.01 16.62
C GLN A 241 -23.41 3.45 16.28
N ALA A 242 -22.60 4.43 16.71
CA ALA A 242 -22.83 5.83 16.39
C ALA A 242 -22.83 6.11 14.88
N ILE A 243 -21.96 5.45 14.12
CA ILE A 243 -21.95 5.54 12.65
C ILE A 243 -23.25 4.96 12.06
N LYS A 244 -23.70 3.79 12.53
CA LYS A 244 -24.95 3.17 12.07
C LYS A 244 -26.16 4.07 12.34
N ASP A 245 -26.22 4.64 13.54
CA ASP A 245 -27.30 5.53 13.95
C ASP A 245 -27.31 6.82 13.12
N HIS A 246 -26.14 7.41 12.89
CA HIS A 246 -26.00 8.61 12.07
C HIS A 246 -26.39 8.38 10.60
N LEU A 247 -25.98 7.25 10.02
CA LEU A 247 -26.32 6.87 8.65
C LEU A 247 -27.73 6.29 8.48
N GLY A 248 -28.45 6.05 9.58
CA GLY A 248 -29.79 5.42 9.55
C GLY A 248 -29.78 3.97 9.03
N LEU A 249 -28.68 3.23 9.19
CA LEU A 249 -28.55 1.87 8.69
C LEU A 249 -29.43 0.90 9.50
N LYS A 250 -30.34 0.20 8.80
CA LYS A 250 -31.19 -0.84 9.40
C LYS A 250 -30.38 -2.12 9.68
N PRO A 251 -30.80 -2.98 10.64
CA PRO A 251 -30.16 -4.27 10.87
C PRO A 251 -30.06 -5.10 9.58
N GLY A 252 -28.85 -5.57 9.24
CA GLY A 252 -28.59 -6.33 8.03
C GLY A 252 -28.44 -5.50 6.75
N LYS A 253 -28.52 -4.16 6.83
CA LYS A 253 -28.14 -3.26 5.74
C LYS A 253 -26.81 -2.58 6.05
N ASP A 254 -25.90 -2.68 5.09
CA ASP A 254 -24.56 -2.11 5.16
C ASP A 254 -24.41 -0.89 4.26
N THR A 255 -25.46 -0.48 3.54
CA THR A 255 -25.45 0.65 2.60
C THR A 255 -26.68 1.52 2.81
N THR A 256 -26.51 2.83 2.75
CA THR A 256 -27.57 3.82 2.90
C THR A 256 -28.54 3.79 1.71
N ASP A 257 -29.81 4.16 1.93
CA ASP A 257 -30.85 4.08 0.89
C ASP A 257 -30.62 5.07 -0.28
N ASP A 258 -29.80 6.10 -0.06
CA ASP A 258 -29.35 7.07 -1.06
C ASP A 258 -28.10 6.63 -1.84
N PHE A 259 -27.56 5.43 -1.54
CA PHE A 259 -26.31 4.91 -2.08
C PHE A 259 -25.11 5.86 -1.91
N LEU A 260 -25.11 6.71 -0.88
CA LEU A 260 -24.00 7.61 -0.60
C LEU A 260 -22.91 6.92 0.22
N PHE A 261 -23.27 6.14 1.24
CA PHE A 261 -22.32 5.48 2.14
C PHE A 261 -22.58 3.97 2.26
N SER A 262 -21.49 3.21 2.37
CA SER A 262 -21.50 1.82 2.84
C SER A 262 -20.63 1.66 4.08
N LEU A 263 -21.13 1.00 5.12
CA LEU A 263 -20.37 0.64 6.32
C LEU A 263 -19.94 -0.82 6.27
N GLU A 264 -18.63 -1.06 6.26
CA GLU A 264 -18.02 -2.37 6.43
C GLU A 264 -17.41 -2.51 7.82
N GLU A 265 -17.76 -3.57 8.52
CA GLU A 265 -17.05 -3.97 9.73
C GLU A 265 -15.90 -4.91 9.36
N VAL A 266 -14.67 -4.48 9.59
CA VAL A 266 -13.47 -5.25 9.22
C VAL A 266 -12.73 -5.77 10.44
N ALA A 267 -12.17 -6.98 10.33
CA ALA A 267 -11.50 -7.63 11.45
C ALA A 267 -10.24 -6.88 11.90
N CYS A 268 -9.44 -6.34 10.98
CA CYS A 268 -8.26 -5.55 11.33
C CYS A 268 -7.86 -4.62 10.17
N LEU A 269 -7.45 -3.40 10.50
CA LEU A 269 -6.88 -2.43 9.55
C LEU A 269 -5.34 -2.33 9.65
N GLY A 270 -4.70 -3.13 10.51
CA GLY A 270 -3.24 -3.14 10.68
C GLY A 270 -2.64 -1.92 11.38
N ALA A 271 -3.46 -0.99 11.86
CA ALA A 271 -3.03 0.28 12.45
C ALA A 271 -3.26 0.36 13.98
N CYS A 272 -2.93 -0.71 14.72
CA CYS A 272 -3.21 -0.82 16.16
C CYS A 272 -2.55 0.29 17.02
N GLY A 273 -1.45 0.88 16.55
CA GLY A 273 -0.77 1.99 17.24
C GLY A 273 -1.63 3.24 17.41
N ILE A 274 -2.62 3.44 16.54
CA ILE A 274 -3.55 4.59 16.54
C ILE A 274 -5.01 4.16 16.73
N ALA A 275 -5.26 2.99 17.33
CA ALA A 275 -6.62 2.52 17.59
C ALA A 275 -7.37 3.43 18.59
N PRO A 276 -8.70 3.65 18.44
CA PRO A 276 -9.60 3.08 17.43
C PRO A 276 -9.41 3.65 16.01
N VAL A 277 -9.49 2.78 15.00
CA VAL A 277 -9.25 3.13 13.58
C VAL A 277 -10.47 2.86 12.72
N MET A 278 -10.75 3.79 11.80
CA MET A 278 -11.64 3.61 10.66
C MET A 278 -10.99 4.14 9.38
N THR A 279 -11.47 3.71 8.22
CA THR A 279 -11.14 4.35 6.94
C THR A 279 -12.40 4.84 6.25
N ILE A 280 -12.31 5.95 5.52
CA ILE A 280 -13.33 6.35 4.54
C ILE A 280 -12.63 6.32 3.18
N ASP A 281 -13.09 5.45 2.31
CA ASP A 281 -12.43 5.10 1.05
C ASP A 281 -10.95 4.70 1.25
N GLU A 282 -10.02 5.58 0.88
CA GLU A 282 -8.56 5.38 1.01
C GLU A 282 -7.94 6.16 2.19
N GLU A 283 -8.71 7.03 2.85
CA GLU A 283 -8.23 7.85 3.95
C GLU A 283 -8.36 7.13 5.29
N THR A 284 -7.29 7.16 6.10
CA THR A 284 -7.23 6.46 7.39
C THR A 284 -7.38 7.43 8.56
N TYR A 285 -8.29 7.11 9.48
CA TYR A 285 -8.65 7.91 10.63
C TYR A 285 -8.38 7.13 11.92
N GLY A 286 -7.32 7.50 12.65
CA GLY A 286 -6.97 6.94 13.96
C GLY A 286 -7.43 7.79 15.15
N ASN A 287 -7.35 7.23 16.35
CA ASN A 287 -7.77 7.83 17.63
C ASN A 287 -9.18 8.41 17.59
N ARG A 288 -10.11 7.72 16.92
CA ARG A 288 -11.48 8.21 16.75
C ARG A 288 -12.29 8.03 18.04
N THR A 289 -13.18 8.98 18.27
CA THR A 289 -14.32 8.89 19.19
C THR A 289 -15.62 8.88 18.37
N PRO A 290 -16.78 8.52 18.95
CA PRO A 290 -18.05 8.57 18.23
C PRO A 290 -18.32 9.93 17.57
N ALA A 291 -18.03 11.04 18.27
CA ALA A 291 -18.20 12.39 17.75
C ALA A 291 -17.26 12.68 16.56
N LEU A 292 -15.97 12.35 16.69
CA LEU A 292 -14.98 12.58 15.62
C LEU A 292 -15.21 11.68 14.40
N ALA A 293 -15.83 10.51 14.59
CA ALA A 293 -16.22 9.63 13.49
C ALA A 293 -17.40 10.21 12.70
N ILE A 294 -18.42 10.73 13.40
CA ILE A 294 -19.56 11.41 12.78
C ILE A 294 -19.10 12.68 12.04
N GLU A 295 -18.23 13.48 12.66
CA GLU A 295 -17.66 14.67 12.01
C GLU A 295 -16.94 14.34 10.70
N ALA A 296 -16.14 13.27 10.69
CA ALA A 296 -15.46 12.82 9.47
C ALA A 296 -16.46 12.45 8.36
N ILE A 297 -17.58 11.80 8.69
CA ILE A 297 -18.63 11.44 7.73
C ILE A 297 -19.37 12.69 7.23
N ALA A 298 -19.72 13.61 8.13
CA ALA A 298 -20.43 14.84 7.79
C ALA A 298 -19.63 15.73 6.82
N ASN A 299 -18.29 15.75 6.94
CA ASN A 299 -17.43 16.45 5.99
C ASN A 299 -17.58 15.90 4.56
N TYR A 300 -17.67 14.58 4.42
CA TYR A 300 -17.91 13.95 3.12
C TYR A 300 -19.33 14.25 2.60
N GLU A 301 -20.34 14.26 3.47
CA GLU A 301 -21.70 14.69 3.08
C GLU A 301 -21.74 16.13 2.56
N GLU A 302 -21.02 17.06 3.20
CA GLU A 302 -20.97 18.46 2.79
C GLU A 302 -20.23 18.64 1.46
N MET A 303 -19.13 17.92 1.26
CA MET A 303 -18.41 17.89 -0.01
C MET A 303 -19.32 17.41 -1.16
N GLU A 304 -20.12 16.37 -0.92
CA GLU A 304 -21.04 15.83 -1.92
C GLU A 304 -22.21 16.78 -2.21
N LYS A 305 -22.73 17.47 -1.19
CA LYS A 305 -23.75 18.52 -1.39
C LYS A 305 -23.22 19.67 -2.25
N LYS A 306 -22.00 20.16 -1.98
CA LYS A 306 -21.35 21.21 -2.78
C LYS A 306 -21.13 20.76 -4.24
N ALA A 307 -20.62 19.55 -4.43
CA ALA A 307 -20.42 18.99 -5.77
C ALA A 307 -21.74 18.81 -6.55
N ALA A 308 -22.84 18.51 -5.87
CA ALA A 308 -24.17 18.42 -6.47
C ALA A 308 -24.77 19.80 -6.83
N GLU A 309 -24.48 20.84 -6.03
CA GLU A 309 -24.90 22.22 -6.29
C GLU A 309 -24.13 22.83 -7.47
N GLU A 310 -22.82 22.63 -7.54
CA GLU A 310 -21.98 23.08 -8.65
C GLU A 310 -22.40 22.44 -9.99
N LYS A 311 -22.78 21.15 -9.97
CA LYS A 311 -23.32 20.45 -11.16
C LYS A 311 -24.72 20.90 -11.58
N LYS A 312 -25.50 21.52 -10.69
CA LYS A 312 -26.81 22.11 -11.03
C LYS A 312 -26.67 23.54 -11.56
N ALA A 313 -25.56 24.20 -11.26
CA ALA A 313 -25.26 25.55 -11.70
C ALA A 313 -24.52 25.61 -13.06
N ALA A 314 -23.93 24.49 -13.49
CA ALA A 314 -23.27 24.29 -14.78
C ALA A 314 -24.22 23.67 -15.82
#